data_AF-A0A1H5VM76-F1
#
_entry.id   AF-A0A1H5VM76-F1
#
_cell.length_a   1.000
_cell.length_b   1.000
_cell.length_c   1.000
_cell.angle_alpha   90.00
_cell.angle_beta   90.00
_cell.angle_gamma   90.00
#
_symmetry.space_group_name_H-M   'P 1'
#
loop_
_entity.id
_entity.type
_entity.pdbx_description
1 polymer ?
#
loop_
_entity_poly.entity_id
_entity_poly.type
_entity_poly.pdbx_seq_one_letter_code
_entity_poly.pdbx_strand_id
1 'polypeptide(L)'
;LTFQFDNIIIGVNDNYVNGGMAFLQQPISQEHNLSWFVEGGVGYNWNSERVDVHAPVGLRWEPVKNLDVDLFATPEVKFKDGVDVGVGVDLGVSWKF
;
A
#
# COMPACT_ATOMS: atom_id res chain seq x y z
N LEU A 1 0.32 -23.24 6.15
CA LEU A 1 1.01 -22.07 5.57
C LEU A 1 1.11 -21.01 6.65
N THR A 2 2.31 -20.53 6.96
CA THR A 2 2.52 -19.39 7.87
C THR A 2 2.86 -18.20 7.00
N PHE A 3 2.06 -17.13 7.08
CA PHE A 3 2.38 -15.86 6.46
C PHE A 3 3.15 -15.02 7.48
N GLN A 4 4.37 -14.60 7.13
CA GLN A 4 5.15 -13.66 7.92
C GLN A 4 5.05 -12.30 7.23
N PHE A 5 4.64 -11.28 7.97
CA PHE A 5 4.49 -9.91 7.46
C PHE A 5 5.60 -9.06 8.04
N ASP A 6 6.25 -8.26 7.19
CA ASP A 6 7.35 -7.40 7.62
C ASP A 6 6.81 -6.12 8.28
N ASN A 7 5.66 -5.62 7.82
CA ASN A 7 5.07 -4.37 8.31
C ASN A 7 3.53 -4.44 8.28
N ILE A 8 2.90 -3.84 9.30
CA ILE A 8 1.46 -3.51 9.31
C ILE A 8 1.32 -2.00 9.15
N ILE A 9 0.53 -1.58 8.17
CA ILE A 9 0.27 -0.19 7.84
C ILE A 9 -1.18 0.11 8.22
N ILE A 10 -1.41 1.10 9.08
CA ILE A 10 -2.77 1.55 9.41
C ILE A 10 -2.84 3.04 9.08
N GLY A 11 -3.70 3.38 8.13
CA GLY A 11 -4.01 4.76 7.75
C GLY A 11 -5.43 5.12 8.14
N VAL A 12 -5.63 6.27 8.77
CA VAL A 12 -6.96 6.83 9.02
C VAL A 12 -7.00 8.20 8.34
N ASN A 13 -7.98 8.40 7.46
CA ASN A 13 -8.20 9.66 6.76
C ASN A 13 -9.69 9.98 6.72
N ASP A 14 -10.10 11.08 7.36
CA ASP A 14 -11.48 11.52 7.50
C ASP A 14 -12.44 10.40 7.86
N ASN A 15 -13.11 9.83 6.85
CA ASN A 15 -14.15 8.81 7.00
C ASN A 15 -13.72 7.41 6.57
N TYR A 16 -12.42 7.22 6.41
CA TYR A 16 -11.81 6.05 5.82
C TYR A 16 -10.70 5.52 6.72
N VAL A 17 -10.75 4.22 7.01
CA VAL A 17 -9.66 3.48 7.61
C VAL A 17 -9.12 2.49 6.59
N ASN A 18 -7.81 2.46 6.44
CA ASN A 18 -7.08 1.48 5.65
C ASN A 18 -6.19 0.66 6.60
N GLY A 19 -6.32 -0.65 6.56
CA GLY A 19 -5.33 -1.58 7.08
C GLY A 19 -4.63 -2.30 5.93
N GLY A 20 -3.34 -2.04 5.75
CA GLY A 20 -2.46 -2.69 4.78
C GLY A 20 -1.43 -3.59 5.45
N MET A 21 -1.02 -4.62 4.72
CA MET A 21 0.07 -5.52 5.08
C MET A 21 1.07 -5.54 3.93
N ALA A 22 2.34 -5.26 4.22
CA ALA A 22 3.40 -5.51 3.27
C ALA A 22 3.70 -7.02 3.23
N PHE A 23 3.47 -7.65 2.08
CA PHE A 23 3.70 -9.09 1.92
C PHE A 23 5.15 -9.40 1.55
N LEU A 24 5.76 -8.52 0.76
CA LEU A 24 7.10 -8.73 0.24
C LEU A 24 7.72 -7.42 -0.21
N GLN A 25 8.93 -7.12 0.27
CA GLN A 25 9.81 -6.09 -0.28
C GLN A 25 11.15 -6.73 -0.61
N GLN A 26 11.69 -6.49 -1.81
CA GLN A 26 12.95 -7.09 -2.26
C GLN A 26 13.84 -6.06 -2.96
N PRO A 27 15.16 -6.06 -2.69
CA PRO A 27 16.08 -5.11 -3.30
C PRO A 27 16.22 -5.37 -4.81
N ILE A 28 16.19 -4.31 -5.59
CA ILE A 28 16.62 -4.28 -7.00
C ILE A 28 18.08 -3.85 -7.07
N SER A 29 18.45 -2.82 -6.29
CA SER A 29 19.83 -2.35 -6.16
C SER A 29 20.11 -1.94 -4.72
N GLN A 30 21.08 -2.61 -4.10
CA GLN A 30 21.54 -2.25 -2.76
C GLN A 30 22.38 -0.97 -2.77
N GLU A 31 23.12 -0.70 -3.85
CA GLU A 31 23.93 0.51 -3.99
C GLU A 31 23.07 1.79 -4.03
N HIS A 32 21.87 1.69 -4.61
CA HIS A 32 20.95 2.83 -4.77
C HIS A 32 19.75 2.78 -3.82
N ASN A 33 19.73 1.84 -2.86
CA ASN A 33 18.61 1.62 -1.94
C ASN A 33 17.26 1.55 -2.66
N LEU A 34 17.21 0.83 -3.77
CA LEU A 34 16.01 0.66 -4.58
C LEU A 34 15.45 -0.74 -4.37
N SER A 35 14.14 -0.83 -4.12
CA SER A 35 13.42 -2.08 -3.93
C SER A 35 12.09 -2.07 -4.67
N TRP A 36 11.56 -3.26 -4.95
CA TRP A 36 10.14 -3.41 -5.30
C TRP A 36 9.39 -3.97 -4.12
N PHE A 37 8.08 -3.73 -4.10
CA PHE A 37 7.19 -4.23 -3.07
C PHE A 37 5.86 -4.70 -3.64
N VAL A 38 5.23 -5.61 -2.90
CA VAL A 38 3.82 -5.98 -3.04
C VAL A 38 3.18 -5.91 -1.66
N GLU A 39 2.08 -5.18 -1.59
CA GLU A 39 1.25 -5.05 -0.39
C GLU A 39 -0.15 -5.53 -0.69
N GLY A 40 -0.94 -5.73 0.35
CA GLY A 40 -2.38 -5.75 0.20
C GLY A 40 -3.06 -5.35 1.47
N GLY A 41 -4.23 -4.78 1.29
CA GLY A 41 -4.95 -4.12 2.36
C GLY A 41 -6.43 -4.14 2.14
N VAL A 42 -7.11 -3.76 3.20
CA VAL A 42 -8.55 -3.61 3.27
C VAL A 42 -8.87 -2.22 3.76
N GLY A 43 -9.76 -1.57 3.02
CA GLY A 43 -10.30 -0.26 3.34
C GLY A 43 -11.73 -0.36 3.82
N TYR A 44 -12.11 0.49 4.77
CA TYR A 44 -13.51 0.73 5.12
C TYR A 44 -13.80 2.22 5.19
N ASN A 45 -14.80 2.65 4.42
CA ASN A 45 -15.33 4.00 4.47
C ASN A 45 -16.70 4.00 5.16
N TRP A 46 -16.80 4.61 6.35
CA TRP A 46 -18.04 4.59 7.13
C TRP A 46 -19.12 5.56 6.63
N ASN A 47 -18.78 6.55 5.81
CA ASN A 47 -19.80 7.44 5.21
C ASN A 47 -20.53 6.77 4.05
N SER A 48 -19.79 6.03 3.22
CA SER A 48 -20.38 5.33 2.08
C SER A 48 -20.72 3.87 2.37
N GLU A 49 -20.44 3.40 3.59
CA GLU A 49 -20.48 1.99 4.01
C GLU A 49 -19.76 1.05 3.02
N ARG A 50 -18.66 1.54 2.45
CA ARG A 50 -17.93 0.85 1.38
C ARG A 50 -16.75 0.11 1.96
N VAL A 51 -16.62 -1.17 1.61
CA VAL A 51 -15.39 -1.94 1.83
C VAL A 51 -14.61 -1.97 0.53
N ASP A 52 -13.30 -1.87 0.59
CA ASP A 52 -12.42 -2.13 -0.54
C ASP A 52 -11.29 -3.09 -0.17
N VAL A 53 -10.84 -3.85 -1.16
CA VAL A 53 -9.66 -4.70 -1.10
C VAL A 53 -8.72 -4.22 -2.16
N HIS A 54 -7.47 -3.95 -1.80
CA HIS A 54 -6.47 -3.42 -2.71
C HIS A 54 -5.15 -4.18 -2.58
N ALA A 55 -4.38 -4.22 -3.67
CA ALA A 55 -3.10 -4.92 -3.72
C ALA A 55 -2.01 -4.07 -4.39
N PRO A 56 -1.46 -3.05 -3.71
CA PRO A 56 -0.44 -2.17 -4.27
C PRO A 56 0.81 -2.95 -4.72
N VAL A 57 1.31 -2.62 -5.90
CA VAL A 57 2.58 -3.12 -6.43
C VAL A 57 3.41 -1.94 -6.90
N GLY A 58 4.66 -1.85 -6.45
CA GLY A 58 5.44 -0.64 -6.71
C GLY A 58 6.94 -0.76 -6.49
N LEU A 59 7.57 0.39 -6.66
CA LEU A 59 8.98 0.64 -6.41
C LEU A 59 9.10 1.57 -5.20
N ARG A 60 10.06 1.27 -4.34
CA ARG A 60 10.46 2.10 -3.21
C ARG A 60 11.92 2.46 -3.33
N TRP A 61 12.20 3.77 -3.26
CA TRP A 61 13.54 4.32 -3.24
C TRP A 61 13.79 5.02 -1.91
N GLU A 62 14.88 4.65 -1.23
CA GLU A 62 15.35 5.32 0.00
C GLU A 62 16.59 6.17 -0.33
N PRO A 63 16.44 7.38 -0.93
CA PRO A 63 17.55 8.23 -1.36
C PRO A 63 18.47 8.65 -0.21
N VAL A 64 17.88 8.85 0.96
CA VAL A 64 18.58 9.18 2.19
C VAL A 64 17.93 8.42 3.32
N LYS A 65 18.70 8.16 4.37
CA LYS A 65 18.22 7.47 5.56
C LYS A 65 16.92 8.12 6.07
N ASN A 66 15.89 7.29 6.27
CA ASN A 66 14.55 7.66 6.77
C ASN A 66 13.59 8.35 5.79
N LEU A 67 13.97 8.59 4.54
CA LEU A 67 13.06 9.12 3.51
C LEU A 67 12.77 8.04 2.48
N ASP A 68 11.50 7.64 2.37
CA ASP A 68 11.03 6.75 1.31
C ASP A 68 10.27 7.54 0.25
N VAL A 69 10.56 7.23 -1.02
CA VAL A 69 9.81 7.68 -2.18
C VAL A 69 9.26 6.45 -2.89
N ASP A 70 7.94 6.40 -3.03
CA ASP A 70 7.22 5.25 -3.57
C ASP A 70 6.51 5.63 -4.88
N LEU A 71 6.61 4.76 -5.89
CA LEU A 71 5.79 4.80 -7.11
C LEU A 71 5.08 3.46 -7.24
N PHE A 72 3.76 3.46 -7.24
CA PHE A 72 2.99 2.21 -7.20
C PHE A 72 1.69 2.29 -7.96
N ALA A 73 1.23 1.13 -8.43
CA ALA A 73 -0.10 0.93 -8.98
C ALA A 73 -0.94 0.14 -7.97
N THR A 74 -2.18 0.55 -7.80
CA THR A 74 -3.11 0.00 -6.80
C THR A 74 -4.33 -0.57 -7.51
N PRO A 75 -4.30 -1.84 -7.96
CA PRO A 75 -5.52 -2.55 -8.28
C PRO A 75 -6.39 -2.64 -7.03
N GLU A 76 -7.66 -2.28 -7.17
CA GLU A 76 -8.64 -2.24 -6.09
C GLU A 76 -9.99 -2.82 -6.53
N VAL A 77 -10.65 -3.50 -5.60
CA VAL A 77 -12.03 -3.96 -5.75
C VAL A 77 -12.85 -3.35 -4.63
N LYS A 78 -13.85 -2.56 -5.01
CA LYS A 78 -14.76 -1.85 -4.13
C LYS A 78 -16.10 -2.59 -4.08
N PHE A 79 -16.61 -2.77 -2.88
CA PHE A 79 -17.89 -3.41 -2.61
C PHE A 79 -18.84 -2.35 -2.05
N LYS A 80 -19.77 -1.90 -2.90
CA LYS A 80 -20.93 -1.08 -2.53
C LYS A 80 -22.03 -1.29 -3.55
N ASP A 81 -23.16 -1.87 -3.14
CA ASP A 81 -24.32 -2.15 -4.00
C ASP A 81 -23.97 -2.90 -5.31
N GLY A 82 -22.85 -3.63 -5.31
CA GLY A 82 -22.22 -4.20 -6.50
C GLY A 82 -20.69 -4.33 -6.33
N VAL A 83 -20.04 -4.89 -7.36
CA VAL A 83 -18.58 -5.01 -7.46
C VAL A 83 -18.07 -4.00 -8.46
N ASP A 84 -17.21 -3.10 -8.01
CA ASP A 84 -16.51 -2.11 -8.84
C ASP A 84 -15.00 -2.39 -8.80
N VAL A 85 -14.33 -2.35 -9.95
CA VAL A 85 -12.91 -2.70 -10.10
C VAL A 85 -12.17 -1.51 -10.69
N GLY A 86 -11.11 -1.10 -10.01
CA GLY A 86 -10.30 0.05 -10.40
C GLY A 86 -8.80 -0.24 -10.34
N VAL A 87 -8.02 0.64 -10.97
CA VAL A 87 -6.57 0.69 -10.80
C VAL A 87 -6.18 2.15 -10.61
N GLY A 88 -5.56 2.46 -9.47
CA GLY A 88 -4.90 3.73 -9.19
C GLY A 88 -3.41 3.68 -9.54
N VAL A 89 -2.80 4.84 -9.80
CA VAL A 89 -1.35 5.01 -9.85
C VAL A 89 -1.01 6.20 -8.98
N ASP A 90 -0.11 5.99 -8.03
CA ASP A 90 0.16 6.93 -6.96
C ASP A 90 1.67 7.11 -6.77
N LEU A 91 2.03 8.31 -6.30
CA LEU A 91 3.37 8.67 -5.84
C LEU A 91 3.29 9.01 -4.35
N GLY A 92 4.08 8.33 -3.54
CA GLY A 92 4.13 8.49 -2.08
C GLY A 92 5.47 9.05 -1.61
N VAL A 93 5.43 9.87 -0.57
CA VAL A 93 6.64 10.31 0.16
C VAL A 93 6.38 10.09 1.65
N SER A 94 7.27 9.32 2.30
CA SER A 94 7.14 8.95 3.71
C SER A 94 8.41 9.25 4.48
N TRP A 95 8.27 9.75 5.71
CA TRP A 95 9.38 10.02 6.62
C TRP A 95 9.32 9.10 7.84
N LYS A 96 10.42 8.41 8.15
CA LYS A 96 10.55 7.50 9.30
C LYS A 96 11.16 8.25 10.50
N PHE A 97 10.52 8.15 11.67
CA PHE A 97 11.00 8.75 12.93
C PHE A 97 11.59 7.70 13.86
#